data_AF-A0A4S3KCI5-F1
#
_entry.id   AF-A0A4S3KCI5-F1
#
_cell.length_a   1.000
_cell.length_b   1.000
_cell.length_c   1.000
_cell.angle_alpha   90.00
_cell.angle_beta   90.00
_cell.angle_gamma   90.00
#
_symmetry.space_group_name_H-M   'P 1'
#
loop_
_entity.id
_entity.type
_entity.pdbx_description
1 polymer ?
#
loop_
_entity_poly.entity_id
_entity_poly.type
_entity_poly.pdbx_seq_one_letter_code
_entity_poly.pdbx_strand_id
1 'polypeptide(L)'
;MQGFWLKFTDGSAGYCEGSNAYDAKIIAEKLTGKTVAGDKYKPDAEVLPYPANPVIWQFDHPVNGRCPAFCFKPNECAGSSCCPQRYSCTE
;
A
#
# COMPACT_ATOMS: atom_id res chain seq x y z
N MET A 1 -7.01 4.20 -9.89
CA MET A 1 -5.72 3.91 -9.23
C MET A 1 -5.90 2.66 -8.40
N GLN A 2 -4.88 1.85 -8.26
CA GLN A 2 -4.92 0.58 -7.53
C GLN A 2 -3.91 0.63 -6.39
N GLY A 3 -4.28 0.05 -5.25
CA GLY A 3 -3.42 -0.05 -4.07
C GLY A 3 -2.48 -1.24 -4.17
N PHE A 4 -1.20 -1.01 -3.86
CA PHE A 4 -0.17 -2.04 -3.83
C PHE A 4 0.54 -2.05 -2.48
N TRP A 5 0.70 -3.24 -1.90
CA TRP A 5 1.56 -3.50 -0.76
C TRP A 5 2.96 -3.81 -1.26
N LEU A 6 3.91 -2.92 -1.00
CA LEU A 6 5.29 -3.04 -1.46
C LEU A 6 6.18 -3.47 -0.30
N LYS A 7 6.96 -4.53 -0.50
CA LYS A 7 8.03 -4.91 0.42
C LYS A 7 9.34 -4.29 -0.03
N PHE A 8 10.07 -3.68 0.89
CA PHE A 8 11.40 -3.11 0.65
C PHE A 8 12.49 -4.14 0.97
N THR A 9 13.66 -3.97 0.37
CA THR A 9 14.84 -4.83 0.63
C THR A 9 15.32 -4.78 2.08
N ASP A 10 15.00 -3.69 2.78
CA ASP A 10 15.25 -3.44 4.20
C ASP A 10 14.32 -4.26 5.13
N GLY A 11 13.35 -5.00 4.58
CA GLY A 11 12.34 -5.75 5.35
C GLY A 11 11.16 -4.90 5.82
N SER A 12 11.21 -3.58 5.63
CA SER A 12 10.06 -2.69 5.75
C SER A 12 9.02 -3.02 4.68
N ALA A 13 7.73 -2.79 4.94
CA ALA A 13 6.67 -2.89 3.93
C ALA A 13 5.70 -1.72 4.08
N GLY A 14 5.02 -1.34 3.02
CA GLY A 14 4.04 -0.26 3.06
C GLY A 14 3.11 -0.21 1.84
N TYR A 15 2.03 0.54 1.99
CA TYR A 15 1.01 0.72 0.97
C TYR A 15 1.34 1.91 0.06
N CYS A 16 1.25 1.70 -1.25
CA CYS A 16 1.42 2.73 -2.26
C CYS A 16 0.34 2.59 -3.33
N GLU A 17 -0.36 3.69 -3.63
CA GLU A 17 -1.23 3.74 -4.80
C GLU A 17 -0.46 4.08 -6.07
N GLY A 18 -0.78 3.35 -7.13
CA GLY A 18 -0.22 3.58 -8.46
C GLY A 18 -1.21 3.18 -9.55
N SER A 19 -0.87 3.53 -10.78
CA SER A 19 -1.61 3.05 -11.96
C SER A 19 -1.36 1.56 -12.21
N ASN A 20 -0.18 1.07 -11.83
CA ASN A 20 0.22 -0.33 -11.88
C ASN A 20 1.34 -0.60 -10.85
N ALA A 21 1.74 -1.87 -10.67
CA ALA A 21 2.75 -2.25 -9.70
C ALA A 21 4.12 -1.58 -9.94
N TYR A 22 4.48 -1.29 -11.20
CA TYR A 22 5.74 -0.62 -11.56
C TYR A 22 5.71 0.87 -11.20
N ASP A 23 4.60 1.54 -11.46
CA ASP A 23 4.34 2.93 -11.08
C ASP A 23 4.37 3.08 -9.56
N ALA A 24 3.68 2.20 -8.83
CA ALA A 24 3.72 2.15 -7.37
C ALA A 24 5.15 1.94 -6.84
N LYS A 25 5.94 1.05 -7.45
CA LYS A 25 7.37 0.90 -7.13
C LYS A 25 8.12 2.21 -7.29
N ILE A 26 8.06 2.87 -8.45
CA ILE A 26 8.82 4.10 -8.71
C ILE A 26 8.46 5.18 -7.70
N ILE A 27 7.16 5.34 -7.41
CA ILE A 27 6.66 6.31 -6.45
C ILE A 27 7.22 6.00 -5.05
N ALA A 28 7.14 4.74 -4.62
CA ALA A 28 7.65 4.32 -3.33
C ALA A 28 9.17 4.49 -3.20
N GLU A 29 9.94 4.10 -4.20
CA GLU A 29 11.40 4.28 -4.22
C GLU A 29 11.78 5.76 -4.20
N LYS A 30 11.04 6.61 -4.93
CA LYS A 30 11.29 8.05 -4.98
C LYS A 30 10.95 8.77 -3.68
N LEU A 31 9.88 8.35 -2.99
CA LEU A 31 9.44 8.99 -1.73
C LEU A 31 10.21 8.48 -0.51
N THR A 32 10.50 7.19 -0.45
CA THR A 32 11.19 6.60 0.71
C THR A 32 12.71 6.57 0.57
N GLY A 33 13.24 6.70 -0.65
CA GLY A 33 14.66 6.48 -0.95
C GLY A 33 15.10 5.02 -0.79
N LYS A 34 14.17 4.09 -0.53
CA LYS A 34 14.44 2.66 -0.33
C LYS A 34 14.14 1.88 -1.60
N THR A 35 14.87 0.79 -1.85
CA THR A 35 14.61 -0.10 -2.98
C THR A 35 13.49 -1.08 -2.66
N VAL A 36 12.50 -1.17 -3.54
CA VAL A 36 11.43 -2.17 -3.45
C VAL A 36 11.98 -3.53 -3.89
N ALA A 37 11.73 -4.57 -3.09
CA ALA A 37 12.14 -5.93 -3.36
C ALA A 37 11.48 -6.49 -4.65
N GLY A 38 12.09 -7.51 -5.24
CA GLY A 38 11.64 -8.11 -6.49
C GLY A 38 12.32 -7.54 -7.74
N ASP A 39 11.83 -7.96 -8.91
CA ASP A 39 12.40 -7.64 -10.20
C ASP A 39 12.01 -6.24 -10.71
N LYS A 40 12.75 -5.73 -11.70
CA LYS A 40 12.47 -4.43 -12.31
C LYS A 40 11.05 -4.33 -12.88
N TYR A 41 10.54 -5.41 -13.46
CA TYR A 41 9.20 -5.47 -14.07
C TYR A 41 8.20 -6.32 -13.27
N LYS A 42 8.65 -6.98 -12.19
CA LYS A 42 7.83 -7.75 -11.25
C LYS A 42 8.28 -7.44 -9.82
N PRO A 43 7.98 -6.23 -9.29
CA PRO A 43 8.22 -5.95 -7.89
C PRO A 43 7.43 -6.90 -6.99
N ASP A 44 7.92 -7.11 -5.76
CA ASP A 44 7.17 -7.75 -4.67
C ASP A 44 6.06 -6.79 -4.22
N ALA A 45 5.00 -6.77 -5.03
CA ALA A 45 3.87 -5.87 -4.94
C ALA A 45 2.58 -6.69 -4.88
N GLU A 46 1.97 -6.77 -3.70
CA GLU A 46 0.69 -7.45 -3.53
C GLU A 46 -0.45 -6.46 -3.77
N VAL A 47 -1.44 -6.84 -4.57
CA VAL A 47 -2.60 -5.98 -4.84
C VAL A 47 -3.49 -5.94 -3.61
N LEU A 48 -3.76 -4.74 -3.10
CA LEU A 48 -4.68 -4.52 -1.99
C LEU A 48 -5.93 -3.75 -2.46
N PRO A 49 -7.15 -4.24 -2.12
CA PRO A 49 -8.39 -3.55 -2.44
C PRO A 49 -8.67 -2.35 -1.52
N TYR A 50 -7.89 -2.16 -0.46
CA TYR A 50 -8.03 -1.07 0.51
C TYR A 50 -6.67 -0.50 0.93
N PRO A 51 -6.60 0.78 1.34
CA PRO A 51 -5.40 1.37 1.92
C PRO A 51 -5.06 0.75 3.28
N ALA A 52 -3.78 0.41 3.49
CA ALA A 52 -3.29 -0.21 4.72
C ALA A 52 -2.06 0.52 5.27
N ASN A 53 -1.85 0.46 6.59
CA ASN A 53 -0.78 1.21 7.27
C ASN A 53 0.52 0.37 7.40
N PRO A 54 1.74 0.89 7.16
CA PRO A 54 2.11 2.25 6.77
C PRO A 54 1.78 2.64 5.32
N VAL A 55 1.15 3.79 5.14
CA VAL A 55 0.90 4.40 3.81
C VAL A 55 2.11 5.23 3.37
N ILE A 56 2.76 4.80 2.29
CA ILE A 56 3.86 5.53 1.63
C ILE A 56 3.30 6.66 0.78
N TRP A 57 2.31 6.31 -0.05
CA TRP A 57 1.66 7.24 -0.96
C TRP A 57 0.22 6.85 -1.23
N GLN A 58 -0.63 7.86 -1.25
CA GLN A 58 -2.03 7.75 -1.61
C GLN A 58 -2.44 9.00 -2.36
N PHE A 59 -3.29 8.82 -3.36
CA PHE A 59 -3.86 9.93 -4.10
C PHE A 59 -4.84 10.72 -3.22
N ASP A 60 -4.61 12.03 -3.12
CA ASP A 60 -5.50 12.96 -2.43
C ASP A 60 -6.58 13.43 -3.42
N HIS A 61 -7.82 12.96 -3.24
CA HIS A 61 -8.90 13.33 -4.14
C HIS A 61 -9.39 14.75 -3.81
N PRO A 62 -9.47 15.69 -4.78
CA PRO A 62 -9.75 17.10 -4.50
C PRO A 62 -11.12 17.38 -3.85
N VAL A 63 -12.05 16.43 -3.95
CA VAL A 63 -13.42 16.54 -3.37
C VAL A 63 -13.59 15.70 -2.10
N ASN A 64 -12.89 14.56 -2.00
CA ASN A 64 -13.14 13.55 -0.96
C ASN A 64 -11.96 13.41 0.01
N GLY A 65 -10.85 14.13 -0.22
CA GLY A 65 -9.61 14.01 0.54
C GLY A 65 -8.93 12.66 0.37
N ARG A 66 -8.08 12.30 1.34
CA ARG A 66 -7.42 10.99 1.42
C ARG A 66 -8.37 9.94 1.99
N CYS A 67 -8.44 8.78 1.35
CA CYS A 67 -9.18 7.64 1.88
C CYS A 67 -8.46 7.08 3.14
N PRO A 68 -9.09 7.06 4.32
CA PRO A 68 -8.44 6.60 5.53
C PRO A 68 -7.98 5.14 5.40
N ALA A 69 -6.82 4.82 5.96
CA ALA A 69 -6.31 3.46 5.98
C ALA A 69 -7.28 2.54 6.75
N PHE A 70 -7.76 1.49 6.09
CA PHE A 70 -8.83 0.63 6.62
C PHE A 70 -8.32 -0.40 7.64
N CYS A 71 -7.03 -0.75 7.59
CA CYS A 71 -6.44 -1.77 8.47
C CYS A 71 -5.06 -1.31 9.00
N PHE A 72 -4.91 -1.27 10.33
CA PHE A 72 -3.63 -1.04 11.01
C PHE A 72 -2.65 -2.21 10.84
N LYS A 73 -3.14 -3.40 10.46
CA LYS A 73 -2.36 -4.63 10.30
C LYS A 73 -2.57 -5.28 8.94
N PRO A 74 -2.02 -4.70 7.86
CA PRO A 74 -2.16 -5.19 6.48
C PRO A 74 -1.89 -6.68 6.30
N ASN A 75 -0.87 -7.23 6.95
CA ASN A 75 -0.50 -8.64 6.84
C ASN A 75 -1.62 -9.59 7.32
N GLU A 76 -2.47 -9.15 8.26
CA GLU A 76 -3.59 -9.95 8.77
C GLU A 76 -4.86 -9.78 7.92
N CYS A 77 -4.94 -8.70 7.12
CA CYS A 77 -6.09 -8.35 6.30
C CYS A 77 -5.89 -8.73 4.81
N ALA A 78 -4.68 -9.07 4.38
CA ALA A 78 -4.34 -9.32 2.97
C ALA A 78 -5.24 -10.39 2.34
N GLY A 79 -5.85 -10.08 1.19
CA GLY A 79 -6.74 -10.99 0.46
C GLY A 79 -8.21 -11.00 0.90
N SER A 80 -8.58 -10.26 1.95
CA SER A 80 -9.99 -10.10 2.37
C SER A 80 -10.54 -8.74 1.96
N SER A 81 -11.72 -8.68 1.36
CA SER A 81 -12.40 -7.42 0.99
C SER A 81 -12.81 -6.57 2.19
N CYS A 82 -12.76 -7.15 3.39
CA CYS A 82 -13.12 -6.55 4.67
C CYS A 82 -12.06 -6.95 5.71
N CYS A 83 -11.71 -6.03 6.62
CA CYS A 83 -10.92 -6.36 7.80
C CYS A 83 -11.67 -7.45 8.61
N PRO A 84 -11.03 -8.57 9.00
CA PRO A 84 -11.68 -9.61 9.81
C PRO A 84 -11.97 -9.13 11.25
N GLN A 85 -11.43 -7.99 11.66
CA GLN A 85 -11.76 -7.40 12.95
C GLN A 85 -13.16 -6.77 12.93
N ARG A 86 -13.95 -7.09 13.96
CA ARG A 86 -15.34 -6.62 14.14
C ARG A 86 -15.49 -5.12 14.40
N TYR A 87 -14.38 -4.43 14.63
CA TYR A 87 -14.31 -3.00 14.92
C TYR A 87 -13.61 -2.31 13.75
N SER A 88 -14.14 -1.16 13.30
CA SER A 88 -13.38 -0.26 12.46
C SER A 88 -12.04 -0.01 13.14
N CYS A 89 -10.95 -0.21 12.40
CA CYS A 89 -9.61 0.17 12.82
C CYS A 89 -9.64 1.67 13.17
N THR A 90 -9.92 1.95 14.43
CA THR A 90 -9.92 3.27 15.05
C THR A 90 -8.66 3.35 15.90
N GLU A 91 -8.01 4.51 15.84
CA GLU A 91 -6.69 4.83 16.40
C GLU A 91 -6.47 4.36 17.84
#